data_AF-C6BT97-F1
#
_entry.id   AF-C6BT97-F1
#
_cell.length_a   1.000
_cell.length_b   1.000
_cell.length_c   1.000
_cell.angle_alpha   90.00
_cell.angle_beta   90.00
_cell.angle_gamma   90.00
#
_symmetry.space_group_name_H-M   'P 1'
#
loop_
_entity.id
_entity.type
_entity.pdbx_description
1 polymer ?
#
loop_
_entity_poly.entity_id
_entity_poly.type
_entity_poly.pdbx_seq_one_letter_code
_entity_poly.pdbx_strand_id
1 'polypeptide(L)' 'MLGLGIDEADEDDDVQIEVSDVPFIAEEDFLTKYGKDFSLSFSENKEVVLTALSA' A
#
# COMPACT_ATOMS: atom_id res chain seq x y z
N MET A 1 -8.81 -8.25 -6.47
CA MET A 1 -9.19 -6.94 -5.92
C MET A 1 -8.46 -6.81 -4.60
N LEU A 2 -7.59 -5.80 -4.46
CA LEU A 2 -6.93 -5.50 -3.18
C LEU A 2 -7.90 -4.64 -2.36
N GLY A 3 -8.19 -5.03 -1.13
CA GLY A 3 -8.95 -4.21 -0.19
C GLY A 3 -7.97 -3.48 0.73
N LEU A 4 -8.12 -2.17 0.87
CA LEU A 4 -7.37 -1.39 1.85
C LEU A 4 -8.18 -1.36 3.16
N GLY A 5 -7.60 -1.91 4.21
CA GLY A 5 -8.15 -1.89 5.57
C GLY A 5 -7.32 -1.01 6.49
N ILE A 6 -7.95 -0.49 7.56
CA ILE A 6 -7.23 0.02 8.72
C ILE A 6 -7.16 -1.18 9.68
N ASP A 7 -6.23 -2.09 9.41
CA ASP A 7 -5.99 -3.26 10.25
C ASP A 7 -4.67 -3.09 11.01
N GLU A 8 -4.50 -3.84 12.09
CA GLU A 8 -3.18 -3.96 12.72
C GLU A 8 -2.25 -4.72 11.77
N ALA A 9 -1.01 -4.25 11.62
CA ALA A 9 0.00 -5.00 10.88
C ALA A 9 0.20 -6.37 11.54
N ASP A 10 0.26 -7.44 10.75
CA ASP A 10 0.79 -8.70 11.26
C ASP A 10 2.31 -8.57 11.35
N GLU A 11 2.85 -8.54 12.57
CA GLU A 11 4.27 -8.22 12.83
C GLU A 11 5.26 -9.18 12.14
N ASP A 12 4.82 -10.38 11.77
CA ASP A 12 5.69 -11.41 11.20
C ASP A 12 5.77 -11.38 9.65
N ASP A 13 4.67 -11.01 8.97
CA ASP A 13 4.55 -11.15 7.51
C ASP A 13 4.41 -9.80 6.77
N ASP A 14 4.02 -8.75 7.48
CA ASP A 14 3.76 -7.46 6.88
C ASP A 14 4.97 -6.51 6.95
N VAL A 15 5.20 -5.79 5.85
CA VAL A 15 6.21 -4.74 5.78
C VAL A 15 5.54 -3.38 5.76
N GLN A 16 5.88 -2.55 6.75
CA GLN A 16 5.47 -1.15 6.77
C GLN A 16 6.41 -0.28 5.92
N ILE A 17 5.83 0.49 5.02
CA ILE A 17 6.48 1.56 4.27
C ILE A 17 5.73 2.88 4.46
N GLU A 18 6.35 3.99 4.07
CA GLU A 18 5.72 5.30 4.11
C GLU A 18 5.38 5.74 2.68
N VAL A 19 4.10 6.06 2.44
CA VAL A 19 3.60 6.52 1.14
C VAL A 19 2.91 7.86 1.35
N SER A 20 3.51 8.95 0.85
CA SER A 20 2.98 10.31 1.01
C SER A 20 2.65 10.67 2.47
N ASP A 21 3.60 10.42 3.38
CA ASP A 21 3.46 10.61 4.85
C ASP A 21 2.39 9.73 5.52
N VAL A 22 1.85 8.73 4.82
CA VAL A 22 0.89 7.75 5.36
C VAL A 22 1.60 6.41 5.56
N PRO A 23 1.54 5.83 6.77
CA PRO A 23 2.03 4.47 6.99
C PRO A 23 1.17 3.49 6.20
N PHE A 24 1.81 2.74 5.31
CA PHE A 24 1.18 1.74 4.46
C PHE A 24 1.83 0.39 4.74
N ILE A 25 1.01 -0.62 5.01
CA ILE A 25 1.44 -1.95 5.40
C ILE A 25 1.06 -2.90 4.25
N ALA A 26 2.03 -3.69 3.80
CA ALA A 26 1.81 -4.71 2.77
C ALA A 26 2.82 -5.86 2.89
N GLU A 27 2.41 -7.03 2.41
CA GLU A 27 3.28 -8.22 2.30
C GLU A 27 4.57 -7.94 1.50
N GLU A 28 5.67 -8.56 1.92
CA GLU A 28 6.98 -8.41 1.25
C GLU A 28 6.93 -8.79 -0.25
N ASP A 29 6.18 -9.83 -0.61
CA ASP A 29 5.98 -10.27 -1.99
C ASP A 29 5.30 -9.20 -2.85
N PHE A 30 4.36 -8.43 -2.26
CA PHE A 30 3.69 -7.33 -2.94
C PHE A 30 4.69 -6.20 -3.24
N LEU A 31 5.49 -5.81 -2.25
CA LEU A 31 6.52 -4.78 -2.39
C LEU A 31 7.64 -5.20 -3.36
N THR A 32 7.98 -6.48 -3.39
CA THR A 32 8.96 -7.02 -4.34
C THR A 32 8.42 -6.98 -5.77
N LYS A 33 7.13 -7.26 -5.94
CA LYS A 33 6.49 -7.32 -7.26
C LYS A 33 6.17 -5.96 -7.87
N TYR A 34 5.79 -4.98 -7.05
CA TYR A 34 5.31 -3.67 -7.51
C TYR A 34 6.24 -2.52 -7.10
N GLY A 35 7.35 -2.83 -6.44
CA GLY A 35 8.27 -1.83 -5.90
C GLY A 35 7.77 -1.21 -4.60
N LYS A 36 8.48 -0.18 -4.15
CA LYS A 36 8.14 0.60 -2.93
C LYS A 36 7.69 2.03 -3.23
N ASP A 37 7.82 2.48 -4.47
CA ASP A 37 7.34 3.79 -4.90
C ASP A 37 5.87 3.69 -5.28
N PHE A 38 5.00 4.15 -4.39
CA PHE A 38 3.57 4.23 -4.63
C PHE A 38 3.07 5.67 -4.59
N SER A 39 1.99 5.92 -5.33
CA SER A 39 1.18 7.12 -5.22
C SER A 39 -0.20 6.73 -4.69
N LEU A 40 -0.65 7.43 -3.66
CA LEU A 40 -2.01 7.32 -3.12
C LEU A 40 -2.88 8.43 -3.69
N SER A 41 -4.07 8.09 -4.20
CA SER A 41 -5.06 9.07 -4.65
C SER A 41 -6.46 8.67 -4.22
N PHE A 42 -7.34 9.66 -4.01
CA PHE A 42 -8.74 9.44 -3.68
C PHE A 42 -9.59 9.66 -4.94
N SER A 43 -10.38 8.65 -5.32
CA SER A 43 -11.29 8.76 -6.47
C SER A 43 -12.58 9.49 -6.07
N GLU A 44 -13.31 10.02 -7.06
CA GLU A 44 -14.63 10.64 -6.86
C GLU A 44 -15.65 9.67 -6.25
N ASN A 45 -15.41 8.36 -6.40
CA ASN A 45 -16.22 7.28 -5.82
C ASN A 45 -15.87 7.00 -4.35
N LYS A 46 -15.03 7.82 -3.71
CA LYS A 46 -14.51 7.61 -2.36
C LYS A 46 -13.66 6.34 -2.21
N GLU A 47 -13.04 5.91 -3.30
CA GLU A 47 -12.10 4.79 -3.28
C GLU A 47 -10.69 5.31 -3.08
N VAL A 48 -9.87 4.56 -2.36
CA VAL A 48 -8.43 4.82 -2.25
C VAL A 48 -7.73 4.02 -3.33
N VAL A 49 -7.06 4.71 -4.24
CA VAL A 49 -6.34 4.12 -5.36
C VAL A 49 -4.85 4.21 -5.09
N LEU A 50 -4.22 3.04 -4.93
CA LEU A 50 -2.77 2.89 -4.81
C LEU A 50 -2.18 2.57 -6.20
N THR A 51 -1.24 3.38 -6.66
CA THR A 51 -0.59 3.22 -7.97
C THR A 51 0.91 3.03 -7.78
N ALA A 52 1.46 1.91 -8.26
CA ALA A 52 2.91 1.70 -8.32
C ALA A 52 3.55 2.60 -9.37
N LEU A 53 4.56 3.38 -8.98
CA LEU A 53 5.29 4.32 -9.85
C LEU A 53 6.57 3.71 -10.42
N SER A 54 7.09 2.66 -9.79
CA SER A 54 8.28 1.93 -10.22
C SER A 54 7.93 0.43 -10.32
N ALA A 55 7.44 0.01 -11.49
CA ALA A 55 7.17 -1.39 -11.81
C ALA A 55 8.26 -2.00 -12.70
#